data_AF-A0A0C2CVK1-F1
#
_entry.id   AF-A0A0C2CVK1-F1
#
_cell.length_a   1.000
_cell.length_b   1.000
_cell.length_c   1.000
_cell.angle_alpha   90.00
_cell.angle_beta   90.00
_cell.angle_gamma   90.00
#
_symmetry.space_group_name_H-M   'P 1'
#
loop_
_entity.id
_entity.type
_entity.pdbx_description
1 polymer ?
#
loop_
_entity_poly.entity_id
_entity_poly.type
_entity_poly.pdbx_seq_one_letter_code
_entity_poly.pdbx_strand_id
1 'polypeptide(L)' 'MVEAHPKRSAILHLYTDIIKRFKKLGTTSDRPGRGRKPTVIVPSLVNKVRCRIWRNPRRSMRKMAEDIGVSASSMRRVV' A
#
# COMPACT_ATOMS: atom_id res chain seq x y z
N MET A 1 -3.35 -14.23 45.77
CA MET A 1 -3.85 -13.89 44.42
C MET A 1 -2.83 -12.97 43.76
N VAL A 2 -2.04 -13.47 42.81
CA VAL A 2 -1.05 -12.64 42.12
C VAL A 2 -1.80 -11.81 41.08
N GLU A 3 -1.94 -10.50 41.34
CA GLU A 3 -2.47 -9.56 40.35
C GLU A 3 -1.65 -9.68 39.05
N ALA A 4 -2.34 -10.02 37.96
CA ALA A 4 -1.76 -10.03 36.64
C ALA A 4 -1.45 -8.57 36.24
N HIS A 5 -0.22 -8.13 36.47
CA HIS A 5 0.22 -6.82 36.00
C HIS A 5 0.04 -6.71 34.47
N PRO A 6 -0.64 -5.66 33.97
CA PRO A 6 -1.09 -5.58 32.57
C PRO A 6 0.06 -5.58 31.55
N LYS A 7 1.29 -5.33 32.01
CA LYS A 7 2.50 -5.32 31.18
C LYS A 7 3.00 -6.73 30.83
N ARG A 8 2.71 -7.76 31.64
CA ARG A 8 3.18 -9.14 31.41
C ARG A 8 2.45 -9.83 30.25
N SER A 9 1.15 -9.60 30.10
CA SER A 9 0.37 -10.13 28.98
C SER A 9 0.77 -9.49 27.65
N ALA A 10 1.00 -8.17 27.62
CA ALA A 10 1.43 -7.45 26.41
C ALA A 10 2.76 -7.97 25.85
N ILE A 11 3.72 -8.29 26.71
CA ILE A 11 5.02 -8.85 26.32
C ILE A 11 4.86 -10.23 25.67
N LEU A 12 4.04 -11.11 26.27
CA LEU A 12 3.75 -12.43 25.71
C LEU A 12 3.08 -12.32 24.33
N HIS A 13 2.10 -11.44 24.17
CA HIS A 13 1.43 -11.21 22.88
C HIS A 13 2.42 -10.73 21.81
N LEU A 14 3.28 -9.75 22.12
CA LEU A 14 4.32 -9.27 21.22
C LEU A 14 5.25 -10.41 20.76
N TYR A 15 5.67 -11.26 21.71
CA TYR A 15 6.56 -12.39 21.43
C TYR A 15 5.90 -13.40 20.47
N THR A 16 4.61 -13.72 20.70
CA THR A 16 3.87 -14.61 19.81
C THR A 16 3.69 -14.02 18.41
N ASP A 17 3.47 -12.71 18.29
CA ASP A 17 3.31 -12.05 16.99
C ASP A 17 4.62 -11.97 16.21
N ILE A 18 5.76 -11.78 16.92
CA ILE A 18 7.09 -11.83 16.32
C ILE A 18 7.38 -13.24 15.79
N ILE A 19 7.12 -14.29 16.58
CA ILE A 19 7.32 -15.68 16.14
C ILE A 19 6.44 -16.00 14.93
N LYS A 20 5.15 -15.62 14.96
CA LYS A 20 4.23 -15.81 13.83
C LYS A 20 4.70 -15.05 12.59
N ARG A 21 5.20 -13.81 12.74
CA ARG A 21 5.75 -13.02 11.63
C ARG A 21 6.98 -13.70 11.04
N PHE A 22 7.91 -14.15 11.88
CA PHE A 22 9.13 -14.84 11.46
C PHE A 22 8.81 -16.13 10.71
N LYS A 23 7.92 -16.97 11.24
CA LYS A 23 7.47 -18.21 10.56
C LYS A 23 6.83 -17.95 9.19
N LYS A 24 6.19 -16.79 8.99
CA LYS A 24 5.53 -16.43 7.73
C LYS A 24 6.47 -15.81 6.70
N LEU A 25 7.38 -14.93 7.14
CA LEU A 25 8.25 -14.15 6.23
C LEU A 25 9.65 -14.74 6.08
N GLY A 26 10.09 -15.58 7.01
CA GLY A 26 11.48 -16.08 7.09
C GLY A 26 12.52 -15.03 7.46
N THR A 27 12.10 -13.80 7.74
CA THR A 27 12.98 -12.66 8.05
C THR A 27 12.55 -11.99 9.35
N THR A 28 13.51 -11.36 10.03
CA THR A 28 13.27 -10.56 11.25
C THR A 28 12.71 -9.17 10.94
N SER A 29 12.82 -8.73 9.68
CA SER A 29 12.28 -7.48 9.17
C SER A 29 10.76 -7.36 9.35
N ASP A 30 10.29 -6.12 9.33
CA ASP A 30 8.86 -5.86 9.39
C ASP A 30 8.14 -6.32 8.11
N ARG A 31 6.81 -6.42 8.16
CA ARG A 31 6.01 -6.83 7.01
C ARG A 31 6.18 -5.84 5.85
N PRO A 32 6.53 -6.31 4.64
CA PRO A 32 6.57 -5.43 3.48
C PRO A 32 5.18 -4.82 3.25
N GLY A 33 5.14 -3.52 2.98
CA GLY A 33 3.89 -2.77 2.81
C GLY A 33 3.25 -2.27 4.11
N ARG A 34 3.94 -2.37 5.26
CA ARG A 34 3.51 -1.68 6.48
C ARG A 34 3.73 -0.18 6.32
N GLY A 35 2.68 0.55 5.98
CA GLY A 35 2.70 1.99 5.74
C GLY A 35 1.49 2.43 4.93
N ARG A 36 1.34 3.75 4.73
CA ARG A 36 0.29 4.30 3.87
C ARG A 36 0.62 3.96 2.41
N LYS A 37 -0.30 3.30 1.71
CA LYS A 37 -0.16 3.05 0.27
C LYS A 37 -0.17 4.39 -0.49
N PRO A 38 0.68 4.56 -1.51
CA PRO A 38 0.66 5.78 -2.32
C PRO A 38 -0.70 5.95 -3.01
N THR A 39 -1.29 7.14 -2.90
CA THR A 39 -2.59 7.46 -3.51
C THR A 39 -2.59 7.28 -5.03
N VAL A 40 -1.43 7.47 -5.67
CA VAL A 40 -1.25 7.30 -7.12
C VAL A 40 -1.44 5.84 -7.57
N ILE A 41 -1.24 4.87 -6.67
CA ILE A 41 -1.33 3.42 -6.96
C ILE A 41 -2.72 2.87 -6.57
N VAL A 42 -3.71 3.74 -6.31
CA VAL A 42 -5.07 3.26 -6.04
C VAL A 42 -5.58 2.51 -7.28
N PRO A 43 -6.03 1.24 -7.16
CA PRO A 43 -6.40 0.42 -8.30
C PRO A 43 -7.44 1.05 -9.23
N SER A 44 -8.35 1.87 -8.68
CA SER A 44 -9.35 2.59 -9.47
C SER A 44 -8.75 3.62 -10.42
N LEU A 45 -7.68 4.32 -10.01
CA LEU A 45 -6.97 5.28 -10.85
C LEU A 45 -6.22 4.55 -11.96
N VAL A 46 -5.49 3.48 -11.62
CA VAL A 46 -4.77 2.64 -12.58
C VAL A 46 -5.72 2.10 -13.65
N ASN A 47 -6.87 1.56 -13.25
CA ASN A 47 -7.86 1.04 -14.19
C ASN A 47 -8.43 2.13 -15.10
N LYS A 48 -8.75 3.32 -14.55
CA LYS A 48 -9.22 4.46 -15.37
C LYS A 48 -8.18 4.87 -16.42
N VAL A 49 -6.91 4.96 -16.04
CA VAL A 49 -5.81 5.30 -16.96
C VAL A 49 -5.65 4.21 -18.03
N ARG A 50 -5.61 2.94 -17.64
CA ARG A 50 -5.51 1.80 -18.58
C ARG A 50 -6.65 1.79 -19.59
N CYS A 51 -7.90 1.98 -19.15
CA CYS A 51 -9.04 2.05 -20.06
C CYS A 51 -8.94 3.22 -21.04
N ARG A 52 -8.38 4.36 -20.63
CA ARG A 52 -8.21 5.52 -21.52
C ARG A 52 -7.10 5.33 -22.54
N ILE A 53 -5.97 4.78 -22.13
CA ILE A 53 -4.87 4.40 -23.05
C ILE A 53 -5.39 3.38 -24.07
N TRP A 54 -6.15 2.38 -23.60
CA TRP A 54 -6.71 1.36 -24.49
C TRP A 54 -7.69 1.95 -25.52
N ARG A 55 -8.56 2.89 -25.11
CA ARG A 55 -9.49 3.58 -26.02
C ARG A 55 -8.78 4.49 -27.02
N ASN A 56 -7.74 5.21 -26.60
CA ASN A 56 -6.96 6.09 -27.47
C ASN A 56 -5.51 6.22 -26.96
N PRO A 57 -4.57 5.42 -27.51
CA PRO A 57 -3.18 5.40 -27.06
C PRO A 57 -2.39 6.64 -27.48
N ARG A 58 -2.87 7.40 -28.49
CA ARG A 58 -2.20 8.63 -28.96
C ARG A 58 -2.55 9.86 -28.12
N ARG A 59 -3.42 9.73 -27.11
CA ARG A 59 -3.87 10.86 -26.28
C ARG A 59 -2.72 11.35 -25.38
N SER A 60 -2.54 12.66 -25.31
CA SER A 60 -1.56 13.29 -24.41
C SER A 60 -1.83 12.93 -22.95
N MET A 61 -0.79 12.52 -22.23
CA MET A 61 -0.84 12.27 -20.78
C MET A 61 -1.30 13.49 -19.99
N ARG A 62 -0.93 14.71 -20.42
CA ARG A 62 -1.36 15.94 -19.76
C ARG A 62 -2.88 16.09 -19.80
N LYS A 63 -3.47 15.87 -20.99
CA LYS A 63 -4.93 15.90 -21.16
C LYS A 63 -5.62 14.80 -20.35
N MET A 64 -5.03 13.60 -20.34
CA MET A 64 -5.54 12.51 -19.51
C MET A 64 -5.53 12.84 -18.02
N ALA A 65 -4.51 13.58 -17.55
CA ALA A 65 -4.37 14.01 -16.17
C ALA A 65 -5.40 15.09 -15.79
N GLU A 66 -5.57 16.11 -16.65
CA GLU A 66 -6.60 17.15 -16.51
C GLU A 66 -8.01 16.53 -16.38
N ASP A 67 -8.35 15.65 -17.30
CA ASP A 67 -9.65 14.97 -17.35
C ASP A 67 -9.90 13.97 -16.18
N ILE A 68 -8.86 13.53 -15.47
CA ILE A 68 -8.97 12.63 -14.29
C ILE A 68 -8.89 13.43 -12.98
N GLY A 69 -8.37 14.66 -13.03
CA GLY A 69 -8.12 15.49 -11.85
C GLY A 69 -6.86 15.07 -11.08
N VAL A 70 -5.82 14.57 -11.78
CA VAL A 70 -4.53 14.23 -11.17
C VAL A 70 -3.41 15.10 -11.74
N SER A 71 -2.33 15.26 -10.98
CA SER A 71 -1.15 15.97 -11.48
C SER A 71 -0.49 15.21 -12.63
N ALA A 72 0.11 15.94 -13.57
CA ALA A 72 0.85 15.34 -14.69
C ALA A 72 1.99 14.42 -14.21
N SER A 73 2.64 14.76 -13.09
CA SER A 73 3.66 13.92 -12.46
C SER A 73 3.09 12.59 -11.95
N SER A 74 1.88 12.61 -11.40
CA SER A 74 1.21 11.38 -10.93
C SER A 74 0.76 10.52 -12.10
N MET A 75 0.26 11.13 -13.18
CA MET A 75 -0.10 10.42 -14.41
C MET A 75 1.11 9.65 -14.98
N ARG A 76 2.28 10.31 -15.07
CA ARG A 76 3.53 9.69 -15.55
C ARG A 76 4.06 8.56 -14.66
N ARG A 77 3.61 8.45 -13.40
CA ARG A 77 3.95 7.31 -12.53
C ARG A 77 3.00 6.13 -12.69
N VAL A 78 1.82 6.35 -13.30
CA VAL A 78 0.80 5.31 -13.52
C VAL A 78 0.95 4.66 -14.89
N VAL A 79 1.23 5.46 -15.92
CA VAL A 79 1.56 4.98 -17.28
C VAL A 79 2.90 4.26 -17.26
#